data_AF-A0A2E6H5X1-F1
#
_entry.id   AF-A0A2E6H5X1-F1
#
_cell.length_a   1.000
_cell.length_b   1.000
_cell.length_c   1.000
_cell.angle_alpha   90.00
_cell.angle_beta   90.00
_cell.angle_gamma   90.00
#
_symmetry.space_group_name_H-M   'P 1'
#
loop_
_entity.id
_entity.type
_entity.pdbx_description
1 polymer ?
#
loop_
_entity_poly.entity_id
_entity_poly.type
_entity_poly.pdbx_seq_one_letter_code
_entity_poly.pdbx_strand_id
1 'polypeptide(L)'
;MHHSKGLIPLLIILLFSSSVFADEITHLENPLHFFKKYYTKEQLKEIHKLNMKVLIEIEKKTKYPPKLEKEQARVDWFKYAFPFISSANALGVNGRCFFGGWMTDQGKTWCHEPWRYAKVQDIKDFGPTYNSDFYCGGKNLFRCNPTIFGMPKNPDPKLGRNPERGICIEISSYDHVTRKCTEQAMKYLDEFVEGLEKDSKGLSSFLKHTAEILRYCEVDKLDYCVKLKEYLELVTKKAAECEKAQTGALLPKVEPPLDSSELDKIVIKLEPTPTPAPVVAAKPTPVVKPTPVVTPTATPKPKPTAKPEPTLDEKIARYSNSYGTQKMIERMRQTFTKNCSDRGCVGTKTNVPTGNCWRHVKHGIMAGGYARVYMEDLKIDYPYTRTASAKYAGRDFFEDPKVGFTNLLKTEKYKNMSSKDAPKGAVLVYEGGKHGHVEVKTSDKEYISDFRESHPIDASNPYRRTTRKLIGVYVKID
;
A
#
# COMPACT_ATOMS: atom_id res chain seq x y z
N MET A 1 -10.32 23.18 35.05
CA MET A 1 -9.64 23.17 33.74
C MET A 1 -9.76 21.78 33.13
N HIS A 2 -10.68 21.55 32.18
CA HIS A 2 -10.87 20.24 31.53
C HIS A 2 -10.74 20.32 30.01
N HIS A 3 -10.05 19.31 29.45
CA HIS A 3 -9.94 18.86 28.06
C HIS A 3 -10.31 19.81 26.89
N SER A 4 -9.27 20.35 26.23
CA SER A 4 -9.32 20.81 24.83
C SER A 4 -9.08 19.69 23.78
N LYS A 5 -8.88 18.44 24.21
CA LYS A 5 -8.42 17.30 23.37
C LYS A 5 -9.41 16.83 22.28
N GLY A 6 -10.56 17.48 22.11
CA GLY A 6 -11.63 17.06 21.19
C GLY A 6 -11.71 17.78 19.84
N LEU A 7 -11.08 18.95 19.66
CA LEU A 7 -11.37 19.81 18.50
C LEU A 7 -10.81 19.31 17.16
N ILE A 8 -9.57 18.80 17.14
CA ILE A 8 -8.98 18.21 15.93
C ILE A 8 -9.71 16.92 15.52
N PRO A 9 -10.02 15.98 16.44
CA PRO A 9 -10.94 14.89 16.13
C PRO A 9 -12.27 15.38 15.57
N LEU A 10 -12.87 16.46 16.09
CA LEU A 10 -14.13 16.99 15.56
C LEU A 10 -14.00 17.50 14.12
N LEU A 11 -12.92 18.21 13.79
CA LEU A 11 -12.69 18.74 12.44
C LEU A 11 -12.36 17.63 11.43
N ILE A 12 -11.61 16.60 11.85
CA ILE A 12 -11.39 15.38 11.07
C ILE A 12 -12.72 14.63 10.91
N ILE A 13 -13.49 14.41 11.99
CA ILE A 13 -14.78 13.73 11.95
C ILE A 13 -15.75 14.49 11.03
N LEU A 14 -15.85 15.82 11.07
CA LEU A 14 -16.71 16.58 10.14
C LEU A 14 -16.27 16.45 8.67
N LEU A 15 -14.98 16.36 8.40
CA LEU A 15 -14.45 16.13 7.04
C LEU A 15 -14.62 14.66 6.57
N PHE A 16 -14.67 13.70 7.48
CA PHE A 16 -14.81 12.28 7.16
C PHE A 16 -16.27 11.77 7.21
N SER A 17 -17.12 12.26 8.12
CA SER A 17 -18.54 11.85 8.22
C SER A 17 -19.36 12.37 7.04
N SER A 18 -19.00 13.53 6.49
CA SER A 18 -19.52 14.03 5.21
C SER A 18 -19.05 13.22 3.99
N SER A 19 -18.09 12.29 4.15
CA SER A 19 -17.62 11.40 3.08
C SER A 19 -18.27 10.01 3.10
N VAL A 20 -18.91 9.61 4.21
CA VAL A 20 -19.45 8.25 4.42
C VAL A 20 -20.96 8.15 4.15
N PHE A 21 -21.65 9.30 3.98
CA PHE A 21 -23.09 9.38 3.67
C PHE A 21 -23.40 10.20 2.40
N ALA A 22 -22.40 10.45 1.54
CA ALA A 22 -22.53 11.36 0.40
C ALA A 22 -22.62 10.65 -0.95
N ASP A 23 -23.79 10.05 -1.24
CA ASP A 23 -24.16 9.70 -2.62
C ASP A 23 -24.77 10.89 -3.39
N GLU A 24 -25.10 12.01 -2.71
CA GLU A 24 -25.50 13.27 -3.35
C GLU A 24 -24.49 14.40 -3.12
N ILE A 25 -23.95 14.94 -4.22
CA ILE A 25 -22.89 15.96 -4.27
C ILE A 25 -23.33 17.30 -3.64
N THR A 26 -24.63 17.58 -3.59
CA THR A 26 -25.24 18.81 -3.06
C THR A 26 -24.93 19.05 -1.58
N HIS A 27 -24.73 18.01 -0.78
CA HIS A 27 -24.43 18.15 0.65
C HIS A 27 -22.98 18.58 0.97
N LEU A 28 -22.06 18.52 0.00
CA LEU A 28 -20.66 18.93 0.17
C LEU A 28 -20.39 20.41 -0.15
N GLU A 29 -21.29 21.10 -0.85
CA GLU A 29 -21.11 22.51 -1.21
C GLU A 29 -21.28 23.44 0.01
N ASN A 30 -22.24 23.15 0.90
CA ASN A 30 -22.48 23.95 2.11
C ASN A 30 -21.26 24.00 3.07
N PRO A 31 -20.65 22.86 3.48
CA PRO A 31 -19.44 22.87 4.31
C PRO A 31 -18.25 23.59 3.68
N LEU A 32 -18.12 23.58 2.35
CA LEU A 32 -17.01 24.24 1.65
C LEU A 32 -17.25 25.73 1.43
N HIS A 33 -18.47 26.16 1.15
CA HIS A 33 -18.85 27.57 1.16
C HIS A 33 -18.74 28.16 2.58
N PHE A 34 -19.00 27.35 3.60
CA PHE A 34 -18.74 27.67 5.00
C PHE A 34 -17.23 27.91 5.24
N PHE A 35 -16.34 26.99 4.86
CA PHE A 35 -14.89 27.19 5.05
C PHE A 35 -14.34 28.43 4.35
N LYS A 36 -14.79 28.75 3.14
CA LYS A 36 -14.40 29.98 2.41
C LYS A 36 -14.74 31.27 3.16
N LYS A 37 -15.73 31.25 4.08
CA LYS A 37 -16.14 32.43 4.86
C LYS A 37 -15.21 32.73 6.05
N TYR A 38 -14.41 31.76 6.51
CA TYR A 38 -13.66 31.88 7.77
C TYR A 38 -12.13 31.96 7.63
N TYR A 39 -11.57 31.49 6.52
CA TYR A 39 -10.16 31.67 6.23
C TYR A 39 -9.94 32.94 5.40
N THR A 40 -9.31 33.96 5.98
CA THR A 40 -8.84 35.12 5.22
C THR A 40 -7.64 34.75 4.35
N LYS A 41 -7.41 35.52 3.27
CA LYS A 41 -6.22 35.38 2.41
C LYS A 41 -4.93 35.28 3.22
N GLU A 42 -4.76 36.12 4.25
CA GLU A 42 -3.55 36.12 5.09
C GLU A 42 -3.46 34.91 6.04
N GLN A 43 -4.59 34.36 6.50
CA GLN A 43 -4.59 33.09 7.24
C GLN A 43 -4.18 31.92 6.36
N LEU A 44 -4.68 31.84 5.13
CA LEU A 44 -4.26 30.81 4.16
C LEU A 44 -2.77 30.94 3.81
N LYS A 45 -2.26 32.17 3.63
CA LYS A 45 -0.83 32.42 3.43
C LYS A 45 0.02 31.96 4.62
N GLU A 46 -0.41 32.18 5.86
CA GLU A 46 0.37 31.75 7.03
C GLU A 46 0.29 30.24 7.25
N ILE A 47 -0.87 29.60 7.04
CA ILE A 47 -1.01 28.13 7.02
C ILE A 47 -0.07 27.53 5.97
N HIS A 48 -0.01 28.11 4.77
CA HIS A 48 0.91 27.68 3.71
C HIS A 48 2.37 27.81 4.11
N LYS A 49 2.82 28.99 4.58
CA LYS A 49 4.19 29.21 5.08
C LYS A 49 4.58 28.23 6.20
N LEU A 50 3.67 27.95 7.13
CA LEU A 50 3.89 27.01 8.23
C LEU A 50 3.97 25.56 7.72
N ASN A 51 3.10 25.15 6.79
CA ASN A 51 3.20 23.87 6.10
C ASN A 51 4.55 23.70 5.38
N MET A 52 5.01 24.72 4.63
CA MET A 52 6.30 24.66 3.94
C MET A 52 7.47 24.45 4.90
N LYS A 53 7.47 25.17 6.03
CA LYS A 53 8.49 25.01 7.09
C LYS A 53 8.48 23.59 7.65
N VAL A 54 7.31 23.06 7.99
CA VAL A 54 7.17 21.68 8.50
C VAL A 54 7.66 20.66 7.47
N LEU A 55 7.27 20.79 6.21
CA LEU A 55 7.72 19.89 5.13
C LEU A 55 9.24 19.90 4.92
N ILE A 56 9.91 21.06 5.08
CA ILE A 56 11.37 21.14 5.06
C ILE A 56 12.01 20.40 6.25
N GLU A 57 11.44 20.50 7.45
CA GLU A 57 11.96 19.75 8.61
C GLU A 57 11.67 18.25 8.55
N ILE A 58 10.59 17.83 7.89
CA ILE A 58 10.30 16.41 7.57
C ILE A 58 11.35 15.91 6.56
N GLU A 59 11.63 16.68 5.50
CA GLU A 59 12.65 16.34 4.50
C GLU A 59 14.02 16.12 5.13
N LYS A 60 14.47 16.98 6.07
CA LYS A 60 15.77 16.82 6.75
C LYS A 60 15.90 15.50 7.53
N LYS A 61 14.80 14.94 8.03
CA LYS A 61 14.77 13.66 8.76
C LYS A 61 14.51 12.46 7.84
N THR A 62 13.97 12.71 6.65
CA THR A 62 13.58 11.68 5.69
C THR A 62 14.78 11.27 4.86
N LYS A 63 15.06 9.96 4.78
CA LYS A 63 16.05 9.42 3.85
C LYS A 63 15.41 9.22 2.49
N TYR A 64 16.09 9.65 1.43
CA TYR A 64 15.68 9.43 0.04
C TYR A 64 16.68 8.49 -0.66
N PRO A 65 16.33 7.89 -1.81
CA PRO A 65 17.27 7.07 -2.57
C PRO A 65 18.54 7.88 -2.94
N PRO A 66 19.75 7.34 -2.75
CA PRO A 66 21.01 8.11 -2.88
C PRO A 66 21.40 8.44 -4.32
N LYS A 67 20.62 7.97 -5.29
CA LYS A 67 20.77 8.27 -6.70
C LYS A 67 19.40 8.61 -7.24
N LEU A 68 19.35 9.63 -8.11
CA LEU A 68 18.29 9.72 -9.11
C LEU A 68 18.23 8.36 -9.82
N GLU A 69 17.24 7.53 -9.48
CA GLU A 69 16.89 6.40 -10.36
C GLU A 69 16.65 7.06 -11.72
N LYS A 70 17.44 6.69 -12.73
CA LYS A 70 17.36 7.31 -14.06
C LYS A 70 15.91 7.20 -14.49
N GLU A 71 15.17 8.31 -14.39
CA GLU A 71 13.78 8.37 -14.76
C GLU A 71 13.77 7.96 -16.22
N GLN A 72 13.26 6.74 -16.47
CA GLN A 72 13.26 6.17 -17.81
C GLN A 72 12.22 6.94 -18.61
N ALA A 73 12.64 8.11 -19.08
CA ALA A 73 11.95 9.00 -20.01
C ALA A 73 11.97 8.45 -21.44
N ARG A 74 12.09 7.13 -21.60
CA ARG A 74 11.40 6.45 -22.70
C ARG A 74 9.95 6.34 -22.26
N VAL A 75 9.06 6.86 -23.09
CA VAL A 75 7.60 6.80 -22.92
C VAL A 75 7.16 5.34 -22.95
N ASP A 76 7.26 4.68 -21.81
CA ASP A 76 7.01 3.25 -21.65
C ASP A 76 5.64 3.07 -20.99
N TRP A 77 4.62 3.15 -21.84
CA TRP A 77 3.19 3.05 -21.52
C TRP A 77 2.80 1.75 -20.78
N PHE A 78 3.72 0.79 -20.71
CA PHE A 78 3.60 -0.47 -19.98
C PHE A 78 3.70 -0.38 -18.44
N LYS A 79 4.12 0.75 -17.85
CA LYS A 79 4.34 0.89 -16.39
C LYS A 79 3.09 0.83 -15.48
N TYR A 80 1.95 0.36 -15.99
CA TYR A 80 0.63 0.67 -15.43
C TYR A 80 -0.18 -0.47 -14.79
N ALA A 81 0.46 -1.54 -14.28
CA ALA A 81 -0.16 -2.53 -13.38
C ALA A 81 0.96 -3.30 -12.61
N PHE A 82 0.99 -3.56 -11.29
CA PHE A 82 -0.01 -3.75 -10.21
C PHE A 82 0.57 -3.32 -8.82
N PRO A 83 -0.24 -3.28 -7.72
CA PRO A 83 0.23 -3.02 -6.35
C PRO A 83 0.49 -4.28 -5.50
N PHE A 84 0.98 -4.05 -4.26
CA PHE A 84 1.07 -4.92 -3.07
C PHE A 84 2.30 -5.83 -2.83
N ILE A 85 3.08 -5.48 -1.80
CA ILE A 85 3.67 -6.41 -0.82
C ILE A 85 3.51 -5.78 0.58
N SER A 86 3.13 -6.58 1.58
CA SER A 86 3.06 -6.18 2.98
C SER A 86 4.20 -6.77 3.83
N SER A 87 4.58 -5.99 4.85
CA SER A 87 5.01 -6.39 6.21
C SER A 87 6.45 -6.06 6.68
N ALA A 88 6.50 -5.24 7.75
CA ALA A 88 7.45 -5.16 8.88
C ALA A 88 8.98 -5.15 8.58
N ASN A 89 9.82 -4.26 9.13
CA ASN A 89 9.74 -3.11 10.05
C ASN A 89 10.96 -2.21 9.69
N ALA A 90 11.19 -0.97 10.17
CA ALA A 90 10.47 0.05 10.95
C ALA A 90 11.26 1.39 10.75
N LEU A 91 10.79 2.60 11.04
CA LEU A 91 9.53 3.12 11.60
C LEU A 91 9.27 4.48 10.92
N GLY A 92 8.03 4.71 10.50
CA GLY A 92 7.53 5.95 9.91
C GLY A 92 6.01 5.93 9.99
N VAL A 93 5.35 7.08 9.98
CA VAL A 93 3.96 7.21 10.44
C VAL A 93 2.97 6.51 9.50
N ASN A 94 2.51 5.31 9.91
CA ASN A 94 1.80 4.33 9.05
C ASN A 94 2.55 3.96 7.77
N GLY A 95 3.88 4.12 7.75
CA GLY A 95 4.69 3.88 6.56
C GLY A 95 4.42 4.89 5.43
N ARG A 96 4.09 6.15 5.73
CA ARG A 96 3.98 7.24 4.75
C ARG A 96 5.05 8.32 4.97
N CYS A 97 5.44 9.01 3.91
CA CYS A 97 6.37 10.14 3.91
C CYS A 97 6.00 11.14 2.80
N PHE A 98 6.75 12.25 2.73
CA PHE A 98 6.56 13.31 1.75
C PHE A 98 7.81 13.49 0.87
N PHE A 99 7.60 13.60 -0.44
CA PHE A 99 8.65 13.76 -1.43
C PHE A 99 8.31 14.94 -2.33
N GLY A 100 8.94 16.11 -2.12
CA GLY A 100 8.53 17.34 -2.83
C GLY A 100 7.03 17.65 -2.63
N GLY A 101 6.56 17.40 -1.40
CA GLY A 101 5.16 17.45 -0.95
C GLY A 101 4.21 16.40 -1.53
N TRP A 102 4.65 15.51 -2.42
CA TRP A 102 3.83 14.36 -2.83
C TRP A 102 3.83 13.31 -1.72
N MET A 103 2.63 12.82 -1.39
CA MET A 103 2.46 11.72 -0.43
C MET A 103 2.81 10.39 -1.10
N THR A 104 3.55 9.56 -0.38
CA THR A 104 4.14 8.29 -0.88
C THR A 104 4.47 7.40 0.31
N ASP A 105 4.71 6.11 0.10
CA ASP A 105 5.07 5.22 1.21
C ASP A 105 6.55 5.35 1.61
N GLN A 106 6.80 5.21 2.89
CA GLN A 106 8.12 5.05 3.48
C GLN A 106 8.49 3.56 3.53
N GLY A 107 9.49 3.17 2.74
CA GLY A 107 10.11 1.85 2.82
C GLY A 107 10.96 1.69 4.08
N LYS A 108 11.60 0.52 4.23
CA LYS A 108 12.43 0.19 5.41
C LYS A 108 13.60 1.15 5.65
N THR A 109 14.09 1.80 4.61
CA THR A 109 15.36 2.55 4.61
C THR A 109 15.26 3.93 3.99
N TRP A 110 14.25 4.20 3.16
CA TRP A 110 14.03 5.47 2.48
C TRP A 110 12.56 5.67 2.11
N CYS A 111 12.19 6.93 1.91
CA CYS A 111 10.93 7.36 1.29
C CYS A 111 10.91 6.94 -0.18
N HIS A 112 9.84 6.29 -0.64
CA HIS A 112 9.73 5.85 -2.03
C HIS A 112 9.35 6.98 -2.98
N GLU A 113 9.74 6.82 -4.23
CA GLU A 113 9.52 7.80 -5.27
C GLU A 113 8.03 7.87 -5.65
N PRO A 114 7.43 9.08 -5.75
CA PRO A 114 5.98 9.24 -5.75
C PRO A 114 5.28 8.62 -6.98
N TRP A 115 5.99 8.43 -8.09
CA TRP A 115 5.46 7.73 -9.27
C TRP A 115 5.22 6.24 -9.08
N ARG A 116 5.83 5.61 -8.08
CA ARG A 116 5.50 4.23 -7.70
C ARG A 116 4.09 4.14 -7.08
N TYR A 117 3.59 5.26 -6.55
CA TYR A 117 2.35 5.35 -5.78
C TYR A 117 1.19 6.02 -6.52
N ALA A 118 1.40 6.40 -7.79
CA ALA A 118 0.42 7.03 -8.69
C ALA A 118 -0.93 6.29 -8.89
N LYS A 119 -1.04 5.05 -8.40
CA LYS A 119 -2.24 4.21 -8.52
C LYS A 119 -2.91 3.84 -7.21
N VAL A 120 -2.25 4.05 -6.06
CA VAL A 120 -2.82 3.64 -4.77
C VAL A 120 -3.95 4.58 -4.41
N GLN A 121 -5.10 4.03 -4.05
CA GLN A 121 -6.34 4.81 -3.96
C GLN A 121 -6.34 5.75 -2.76
N ASP A 122 -5.83 5.28 -1.63
CA ASP A 122 -5.72 6.04 -0.38
C ASP A 122 -4.90 7.33 -0.52
N ILE A 123 -3.91 7.36 -1.42
CA ILE A 123 -3.11 8.56 -1.73
C ILE A 123 -3.87 9.51 -2.67
N LYS A 124 -4.67 8.99 -3.61
CA LYS A 124 -5.53 9.82 -4.49
C LYS A 124 -6.62 10.57 -3.74
N ASP A 125 -7.08 10.04 -2.61
CA ASP A 125 -8.13 10.66 -1.80
C ASP A 125 -7.67 11.99 -1.14
N PHE A 126 -6.37 12.28 -1.16
CA PHE A 126 -5.77 13.56 -0.76
C PHE A 126 -5.55 14.54 -1.91
N GLY A 127 -5.56 14.09 -3.17
CA GLY A 127 -5.33 14.95 -4.34
C GLY A 127 -4.74 14.23 -5.57
N PRO A 128 -4.18 14.96 -6.54
CA PRO A 128 -3.46 14.36 -7.67
C PRO A 128 -2.26 13.56 -7.17
N THR A 129 -1.79 12.63 -8.01
CA THR A 129 -0.62 11.79 -7.73
C THR A 129 0.40 11.90 -8.86
N TYR A 130 1.70 11.79 -8.54
CA TYR A 130 2.77 11.99 -9.52
C TYR A 130 2.75 10.88 -10.58
N ASN A 131 2.13 11.12 -11.73
CA ASN A 131 2.05 10.19 -12.85
C ASN A 131 2.73 10.80 -14.10
N SER A 132 2.53 10.21 -15.27
CA SER A 132 3.07 10.78 -16.53
C SER A 132 2.55 12.18 -16.86
N ASP A 133 1.39 12.58 -16.33
CA ASP A 133 0.81 13.91 -16.54
C ASP A 133 1.61 15.01 -15.84
N PHE A 134 2.23 14.69 -14.71
CA PHE A 134 3.04 15.60 -13.90
C PHE A 134 4.55 15.52 -14.21
N TYR A 135 4.97 14.72 -15.19
CA TYR A 135 6.37 14.70 -15.63
C TYR A 135 6.78 16.06 -16.24
N CYS A 136 7.96 16.57 -15.90
CA CYS A 136 8.45 17.87 -16.38
C CYS A 136 9.14 17.81 -17.75
N GLY A 137 9.39 16.61 -18.31
CA GLY A 137 9.96 16.47 -19.65
C GLY A 137 11.49 16.26 -19.70
N GLY A 138 12.22 16.67 -18.66
CA GLY A 138 13.69 16.55 -18.59
C GLY A 138 14.17 15.63 -17.47
N LYS A 139 15.30 14.95 -17.72
CA LYS A 139 15.90 13.92 -16.84
C LYS A 139 16.25 14.40 -15.41
N ASN A 140 16.48 15.69 -15.25
CA ASN A 140 16.85 16.33 -13.98
C ASN A 140 15.74 17.30 -13.51
N LEU A 141 14.51 17.19 -14.04
CA LEU A 141 13.40 18.07 -13.69
C LEU A 141 12.35 17.28 -12.90
N PHE A 142 11.95 17.80 -11.75
CA PHE A 142 10.94 17.21 -10.87
C PHE A 142 9.81 18.21 -10.63
N ARG A 143 8.55 17.73 -10.61
CA ARG A 143 7.41 18.60 -10.32
C ARG A 143 7.04 18.59 -8.85
N CYS A 144 6.88 19.76 -8.26
CA CYS A 144 6.34 19.95 -6.92
C CYS A 144 4.83 19.63 -6.88
N ASN A 145 4.31 19.10 -5.77
CA ASN A 145 2.89 18.77 -5.63
C ASN A 145 2.01 20.04 -5.80
N PRO A 146 1.16 20.15 -6.84
CA PRO A 146 0.38 21.35 -7.12
C PRO A 146 -0.67 21.67 -6.03
N THR A 147 -1.14 20.66 -5.27
CA THR A 147 -2.04 20.87 -4.14
C THR A 147 -1.36 21.56 -2.96
N ILE A 148 -0.04 21.49 -2.87
CA ILE A 148 0.76 22.05 -1.77
C ILE A 148 1.55 23.29 -2.20
N PHE A 149 2.11 23.29 -3.40
CA PHE A 149 3.00 24.35 -3.92
C PHE A 149 2.34 25.25 -4.97
N GLY A 150 1.12 24.91 -5.39
CA GLY A 150 0.37 25.67 -6.38
C GLY A 150 0.78 25.45 -7.83
N MET A 151 0.09 26.18 -8.71
CA MET A 151 0.28 26.18 -10.15
C MET A 151 0.39 27.66 -10.57
N PRO A 152 1.55 28.13 -11.08
CA PRO A 152 1.69 29.52 -11.51
C PRO A 152 0.78 29.82 -12.70
N LYS A 153 0.16 31.01 -12.77
CA LYS A 153 -0.63 31.42 -13.94
C LYS A 153 0.26 31.60 -15.18
N ASN A 154 1.48 32.12 -14.98
CA ASN A 154 2.49 32.34 -16.01
C ASN A 154 3.78 31.56 -15.68
N PRO A 155 3.78 30.23 -15.84
CA PRO A 155 4.92 29.40 -15.48
C PRO A 155 6.05 29.53 -16.51
N ASP A 156 7.31 29.47 -16.07
CA ASP A 156 8.47 29.57 -16.98
C ASP A 156 8.48 28.37 -17.96
N PRO A 157 8.32 28.58 -19.28
CA PRO A 157 8.27 27.49 -20.26
C PRO A 157 9.61 26.74 -20.37
N LYS A 158 10.72 27.28 -19.85
CA LYS A 158 12.01 26.58 -19.80
C LYS A 158 12.05 25.48 -18.74
N LEU A 159 11.21 25.56 -17.70
CA LEU A 159 11.26 24.63 -16.58
C LEU A 159 10.50 23.31 -16.83
N GLY A 160 9.72 23.18 -17.90
CA GLY A 160 9.20 21.87 -18.31
C GLY A 160 8.00 21.86 -19.24
N ARG A 161 7.61 20.65 -19.66
CA ARG A 161 6.36 20.39 -20.38
C ARG A 161 5.16 20.53 -19.44
N ASN A 162 3.98 20.82 -20.00
CA ASN A 162 2.71 20.95 -19.28
C ASN A 162 2.86 21.84 -18.03
N PRO A 163 3.33 23.09 -18.17
CA PRO A 163 3.74 23.91 -17.03
C PRO A 163 2.54 24.38 -16.20
N GLU A 164 1.31 24.26 -16.72
CA GLU A 164 0.04 24.49 -16.01
C GLU A 164 -0.22 23.48 -14.87
N ARG A 165 0.51 22.36 -14.80
CA ARG A 165 0.27 21.26 -13.85
C ARG A 165 1.04 21.36 -12.54
N GLY A 166 1.70 22.50 -12.30
CA GLY A 166 2.49 22.75 -11.09
C GLY A 166 3.96 23.03 -11.38
N ILE A 167 4.65 23.57 -10.37
CA ILE A 167 6.03 24.06 -10.48
C ILE A 167 7.01 22.92 -10.77
N CYS A 168 7.81 23.06 -11.82
CA CYS A 168 8.96 22.20 -12.10
C CYS A 168 10.26 22.81 -11.55
N ILE A 169 11.13 21.97 -10.98
CA ILE A 169 12.43 22.35 -10.40
C ILE A 169 13.57 21.47 -10.93
N GLU A 170 14.76 22.04 -11.05
CA GLU A 170 15.98 21.28 -11.34
C GLU A 170 16.53 20.57 -10.10
N ILE A 171 16.78 19.27 -10.22
CA ILE A 171 17.28 18.41 -9.15
C ILE A 171 18.51 17.60 -9.61
N SER A 172 19.54 17.59 -8.78
CA SER A 172 20.81 16.85 -8.98
C SER A 172 20.91 15.58 -8.12
N SER A 173 20.17 15.56 -7.01
CA SER A 173 19.83 14.38 -6.20
C SER A 173 18.39 14.53 -5.70
N TYR A 174 17.88 13.55 -4.96
CA TYR A 174 16.59 13.65 -4.27
C TYR A 174 16.67 14.40 -2.94
N ASP A 175 17.86 14.87 -2.54
CA ASP A 175 18.02 15.71 -1.36
C ASP A 175 17.52 17.13 -1.67
N HIS A 176 16.79 17.72 -0.73
CA HIS A 176 16.36 19.13 -0.77
C HIS A 176 15.35 19.47 -1.89
N VAL A 177 14.66 18.47 -2.45
CA VAL A 177 13.58 18.64 -3.44
C VAL A 177 12.45 19.49 -2.87
N THR A 178 12.06 19.23 -1.63
CA THR A 178 10.99 19.92 -0.91
C THR A 178 11.39 21.36 -0.56
N ARG A 179 12.63 21.58 -0.12
CA ARG A 179 13.19 22.94 0.04
C ARG A 179 13.15 23.74 -1.27
N LYS A 180 13.62 23.16 -2.39
CA LYS A 180 13.56 23.79 -3.72
C LYS A 180 12.12 24.09 -4.15
N CYS A 181 11.19 23.19 -3.89
CA CYS A 181 9.77 23.40 -4.15
C CYS A 181 9.21 24.58 -3.34
N THR A 182 9.55 24.68 -2.06
CA THR A 182 9.19 25.83 -1.21
C THR A 182 9.76 27.13 -1.77
N GLU A 183 11.05 27.17 -2.11
CA GLU A 183 11.74 28.37 -2.63
C GLU A 183 11.07 28.92 -3.91
N GLN A 184 10.56 28.06 -4.78
CA GLN A 184 9.81 28.50 -5.96
C GLN A 184 8.35 28.84 -5.63
N ALA A 185 7.65 28.05 -4.82
CA ALA A 185 6.25 28.29 -4.47
C ALA A 185 6.01 29.60 -3.72
N MET A 186 6.96 30.01 -2.88
CA MET A 186 6.91 31.28 -2.17
C MET A 186 6.87 32.50 -3.11
N LYS A 187 7.28 32.37 -4.38
CA LYS A 187 7.17 33.43 -5.41
C LYS A 187 5.74 33.61 -5.92
N TYR A 188 4.91 32.57 -5.80
CA TYR A 188 3.55 32.49 -6.33
C TYR A 188 2.50 32.37 -5.22
N LEU A 189 2.87 32.69 -3.97
CA LEU A 189 2.04 32.48 -2.78
C LEU A 189 0.67 33.18 -2.89
N ASP A 190 0.65 34.44 -3.34
CA ASP A 190 -0.60 35.18 -3.51
C ASP A 190 -1.50 34.59 -4.61
N GLU A 191 -0.92 34.16 -5.74
CA GLU A 191 -1.66 33.49 -6.82
C GLU A 191 -2.25 32.14 -6.37
N PHE A 192 -1.46 31.35 -5.61
CA PHE A 192 -1.91 30.07 -5.08
C PHE A 192 -3.09 30.24 -4.13
N VAL A 193 -3.01 31.20 -3.19
CA VAL A 193 -4.08 31.45 -2.23
C VAL A 193 -5.33 32.00 -2.91
N GLU A 194 -5.21 32.90 -3.90
CA GLU A 194 -6.35 33.29 -4.75
C GLU A 194 -7.00 32.11 -5.48
N GLY A 195 -6.19 31.12 -5.87
CA GLY A 195 -6.64 29.84 -6.40
C GLY A 195 -7.52 29.09 -5.40
N LEU A 196 -7.05 28.93 -4.15
CA LEU A 196 -7.81 28.26 -3.09
C LEU A 196 -9.10 29.01 -2.68
N GLU A 197 -9.10 30.34 -2.69
CA GLU A 197 -10.31 31.14 -2.45
C GLU A 197 -11.38 30.88 -3.52
N LYS A 198 -10.97 30.63 -4.76
CA LYS A 198 -11.87 30.37 -5.91
C LYS A 198 -12.25 28.90 -6.03
N ASP A 199 -11.33 27.97 -5.81
CA ASP A 199 -11.55 26.53 -5.88
C ASP A 199 -11.75 25.88 -4.50
N SER A 200 -13.00 25.53 -4.19
CA SER A 200 -13.37 24.80 -2.97
C SER A 200 -12.74 23.39 -2.91
N LYS A 201 -12.61 22.69 -4.04
CA LYS A 201 -12.04 21.34 -4.10
C LYS A 201 -10.53 21.38 -3.88
N GLY A 202 -9.86 22.38 -4.46
CA GLY A 202 -8.47 22.73 -4.17
C GLY A 202 -8.24 23.03 -2.69
N LEU A 203 -9.05 23.92 -2.08
CA LEU A 203 -8.96 24.24 -0.65
C LEU A 203 -9.17 23.00 0.24
N SER A 204 -10.16 22.16 -0.04
CA SER A 204 -10.38 20.89 0.66
C SER A 204 -9.14 19.98 0.58
N SER A 205 -8.57 19.82 -0.61
CA SER A 205 -7.41 18.94 -0.84
C SER A 205 -6.15 19.45 -0.15
N PHE A 206 -5.94 20.77 -0.13
CA PHE A 206 -4.86 21.43 0.61
C PHE A 206 -5.01 21.24 2.13
N LEU A 207 -6.21 21.40 2.68
CA LEU A 207 -6.49 21.18 4.11
C LEU A 207 -6.37 19.70 4.50
N LYS A 208 -6.79 18.76 3.64
CA LYS A 208 -6.57 17.31 3.85
C LYS A 208 -5.08 16.96 3.90
N HIS A 209 -4.27 17.47 2.96
CA HIS A 209 -2.81 17.31 3.01
C HIS A 209 -2.21 17.93 4.27
N THR A 210 -2.67 19.12 4.68
CA THR A 210 -2.23 19.81 5.91
C THR A 210 -2.51 18.96 7.16
N ALA A 211 -3.67 18.31 7.23
CA ALA A 211 -4.02 17.40 8.31
C ALA A 211 -3.12 16.15 8.34
N GLU A 212 -2.76 15.58 7.17
CA GLU A 212 -1.83 14.44 7.11
C GLU A 212 -0.40 14.85 7.52
N ILE A 213 0.05 16.04 7.15
CA ILE A 213 1.34 16.61 7.62
C ILE A 213 1.34 16.70 9.16
N LEU A 214 0.27 17.22 9.77
CA LEU A 214 0.16 17.24 11.23
C LEU A 214 0.08 15.83 11.85
N ARG A 215 -0.62 14.88 11.22
CA ARG A 215 -0.69 13.49 11.67
C ARG A 215 0.70 12.83 11.68
N TYR A 216 1.52 13.12 10.67
CA TYR A 216 2.94 12.72 10.64
C TYR A 216 3.69 13.30 11.86
N CYS A 217 3.50 14.58 12.16
CA CYS A 217 4.13 15.21 13.31
C CYS A 217 3.73 14.64 14.67
N GLU A 218 2.45 14.31 14.87
CA GLU A 218 1.95 13.83 16.15
C GLU A 218 2.52 12.46 16.54
N VAL A 219 2.68 11.56 15.55
CA VAL A 219 3.20 10.21 15.80
C VAL A 219 4.72 10.20 16.00
N ASP A 220 5.46 10.99 15.21
CA ASP A 220 6.92 11.16 15.37
C ASP A 220 7.28 12.16 16.50
N LYS A 221 6.29 12.73 17.19
CA LYS A 221 6.42 13.72 18.29
C LYS A 221 7.29 14.93 17.91
N LEU A 222 7.04 15.49 16.74
CA LEU A 222 7.85 16.54 16.13
C LEU A 222 7.42 17.94 16.63
N ASP A 223 8.36 18.61 17.29
CA ASP A 223 8.22 19.94 17.90
C ASP A 223 7.98 21.07 16.88
N TYR A 224 8.60 20.98 15.70
CA TYR A 224 8.48 22.00 14.66
C TYR A 224 7.05 22.17 14.08
N CYS A 225 6.14 21.24 14.37
CA CYS A 225 4.75 21.32 13.92
C CYS A 225 3.80 22.01 14.92
N VAL A 226 4.27 22.29 16.15
CA VAL A 226 3.48 22.95 17.20
C VAL A 226 2.88 24.26 16.68
N LYS A 227 3.66 25.11 16.02
CA LYS A 227 3.19 26.40 15.48
C LYS A 227 2.10 26.25 14.41
N LEU A 228 2.19 25.24 13.53
CA LEU A 228 1.17 24.96 12.53
C LEU A 228 -0.13 24.50 13.19
N LYS A 229 -0.03 23.61 14.19
CA LYS A 229 -1.16 23.09 14.96
C LYS A 229 -1.85 24.20 15.75
N GLU A 230 -1.12 24.99 16.53
CA GLU A 230 -1.63 26.14 17.28
C GLU A 230 -2.33 27.16 16.37
N TYR A 231 -1.76 27.43 15.18
CA TYR A 231 -2.37 28.35 14.22
C TYR A 231 -3.69 27.80 13.64
N LEU A 232 -3.75 26.52 13.27
CA LEU A 232 -5.00 25.90 12.80
C LEU A 232 -6.06 25.81 13.90
N GLU A 233 -5.68 25.48 15.15
CA GLU A 233 -6.58 25.51 16.30
C GLU A 233 -7.13 26.91 16.55
N LEU A 234 -6.29 27.95 16.45
CA LEU A 234 -6.70 29.36 16.58
C LEU A 234 -7.70 29.78 15.49
N VAL A 235 -7.45 29.44 14.21
CA VAL A 235 -8.36 29.82 13.12
C VAL A 235 -9.65 29.01 13.16
N THR A 236 -9.58 27.71 13.45
CA THR A 236 -10.75 26.84 13.64
C THR A 236 -11.64 27.33 14.78
N LYS A 237 -11.05 27.72 15.91
CA LYS A 237 -11.80 28.28 17.04
C LYS A 237 -12.57 29.54 16.63
N LYS A 238 -11.92 30.47 15.93
CA LYS A 238 -12.58 31.68 15.39
C LYS A 238 -13.71 31.35 14.43
N ALA A 239 -13.53 30.35 13.55
CA ALA A 239 -14.59 29.90 12.65
C ALA A 239 -15.84 29.41 13.41
N ALA A 240 -15.63 28.54 14.41
CA ALA A 240 -16.73 28.00 15.24
C ALA A 240 -17.41 29.07 16.11
N GLU A 241 -16.69 30.10 16.57
CA GLU A 241 -17.26 31.25 17.28
C GLU A 241 -18.13 32.11 16.35
N CYS A 242 -17.64 32.39 15.14
CA CYS A 242 -18.39 33.14 14.12
C CYS A 242 -19.59 32.37 13.55
N GLU A 243 -19.54 31.04 13.50
CA GLU A 243 -20.69 30.19 13.18
C GLU A 243 -21.78 30.34 14.24
N LYS A 244 -21.44 30.11 15.53
CA LYS A 244 -22.40 30.25 16.64
C LYS A 244 -23.06 31.62 16.67
N ALA A 245 -22.30 32.69 16.38
CA ALA A 245 -22.84 34.04 16.27
C ALA A 245 -23.85 34.20 15.11
N GLN A 246 -23.61 33.56 13.96
CA GLN A 246 -24.55 33.56 12.84
C GLN A 246 -25.80 32.72 13.11
N THR A 247 -25.66 31.53 13.70
CA THR A 247 -26.82 30.71 14.07
C THR A 247 -27.70 31.43 15.09
N GLY A 248 -27.08 32.12 16.07
CA GLY A 248 -27.80 32.97 17.02
C GLY A 248 -28.47 34.21 16.42
N ALA A 249 -28.03 34.67 15.25
CA ALA A 249 -28.62 35.81 14.54
C ALA A 249 -29.67 35.40 13.48
N LEU A 250 -29.62 34.15 12.99
CA LEU A 250 -30.56 33.59 12.01
C LEU A 250 -31.74 32.85 12.64
N LEU A 251 -31.61 32.41 13.90
CA LEU A 251 -32.78 32.03 14.68
C LEU A 251 -33.70 33.26 14.79
N PRO A 252 -34.98 33.16 14.39
CA PRO A 252 -35.90 34.26 14.60
C PRO A 252 -35.92 34.60 16.09
N LYS A 253 -35.98 35.90 16.40
CA LYS A 253 -36.40 36.35 17.73
C LYS A 253 -37.83 35.85 17.93
N VAL A 254 -37.95 34.65 18.51
CA VAL A 254 -39.20 34.19 19.09
C VAL A 254 -39.41 35.06 20.31
N GLU A 255 -40.11 36.18 20.12
CA GLU A 255 -40.82 36.81 21.23
C GLU A 255 -41.71 35.71 21.83
N PRO A 256 -41.51 35.33 23.10
CA PRO A 256 -42.24 34.21 23.66
C PRO A 256 -43.74 34.56 23.62
N PRO A 257 -44.60 33.75 22.97
CA PRO A 257 -46.03 34.06 22.85
C PRO A 257 -46.80 33.79 24.16
N LEU A 258 -46.08 33.65 25.28
CA LEU A 258 -46.58 33.30 26.60
C LEU A 258 -45.83 34.11 27.66
N ASP A 259 -46.60 34.76 28.52
CA ASP A 259 -46.12 35.36 29.76
C ASP A 259 -45.39 34.30 30.61
N SER A 260 -44.28 34.71 31.21
CA SER A 260 -43.53 33.93 32.21
C SER A 260 -44.40 33.33 33.32
N SER A 261 -45.54 33.96 33.66
CA SER A 261 -46.47 33.46 34.69
C SER A 261 -47.15 32.12 34.35
N GLU A 262 -47.12 31.68 33.08
CA GLU A 262 -47.68 30.38 32.68
C GLU A 262 -46.66 29.24 32.75
N LEU A 263 -45.37 29.52 32.55
CA LEU A 263 -44.29 28.53 32.57
C LEU A 263 -44.06 27.94 33.97
N ASP A 264 -44.16 28.76 35.03
CA ASP A 264 -44.00 28.31 36.41
C ASP A 264 -45.05 27.25 36.84
N LYS A 265 -46.23 27.23 36.20
CA LYS A 265 -47.27 26.23 36.47
C LYS A 265 -46.94 24.83 35.93
N ILE A 266 -46.00 24.74 34.97
CA ILE A 266 -45.64 23.47 34.30
C ILE A 266 -44.44 22.80 34.98
N VAL A 267 -43.51 23.59 35.54
CA VAL A 267 -42.26 23.09 36.15
C VAL A 267 -42.48 22.32 37.47
N ILE A 268 -43.60 22.54 38.16
CA ILE A 268 -43.93 21.91 39.46
C ILE A 268 -44.14 20.38 39.38
N LYS A 269 -44.23 19.78 38.18
CA LYS A 269 -44.64 18.37 37.99
C LYS A 269 -43.53 17.36 37.66
N LEU A 270 -42.26 17.74 37.77
CA LEU A 270 -41.11 16.87 37.44
C LEU A 270 -40.00 16.91 38.52
N GLU A 271 -40.30 16.41 39.72
CA GLU A 271 -39.26 16.03 40.68
C GLU A 271 -38.58 14.70 40.24
N PRO A 272 -37.24 14.59 40.27
CA PRO A 272 -36.54 13.37 39.91
C PRO A 272 -36.43 12.38 41.08
N THR A 273 -36.75 11.11 40.81
CA THR A 273 -36.53 9.97 41.71
C THR A 273 -35.04 9.81 42.07
N PRO A 274 -34.67 9.58 43.34
CA PRO A 274 -33.27 9.44 43.75
C PRO A 274 -32.61 8.15 43.24
N THR A 275 -31.41 8.29 42.66
CA THR A 275 -30.56 7.18 42.18
C THR A 275 -29.95 6.39 43.35
N PRO A 276 -29.97 5.05 43.35
CA PRO A 276 -29.37 4.23 44.41
C PRO A 276 -27.83 4.20 44.39
N ALA A 277 -27.27 3.85 45.55
CA ALA A 277 -25.85 3.95 45.92
C ALA A 277 -24.90 2.94 45.20
N PRO A 278 -23.56 3.18 45.21
CA PRO A 278 -22.61 2.36 44.46
C PRO A 278 -22.33 1.00 45.10
N VAL A 279 -22.13 -0.02 44.26
CA VAL A 279 -21.86 -1.41 44.66
C VAL A 279 -20.41 -1.59 45.13
N VAL A 280 -20.25 -2.38 46.19
CA VAL A 280 -19.02 -2.57 46.97
C VAL A 280 -17.94 -3.35 46.22
N ALA A 281 -16.67 -2.97 46.41
CA ALA A 281 -15.50 -3.63 45.84
C ALA A 281 -15.23 -5.02 46.44
N ALA A 282 -14.88 -5.99 45.59
CA ALA A 282 -14.55 -7.36 46.00
C ALA A 282 -13.14 -7.47 46.62
N LYS A 283 -13.04 -8.26 47.69
CA LYS A 283 -11.86 -8.48 48.54
C LYS A 283 -10.87 -9.48 47.91
N PRO A 284 -9.54 -9.28 48.01
CA PRO A 284 -8.55 -10.22 47.47
C PRO A 284 -8.44 -11.51 48.29
N THR A 285 -8.22 -12.63 47.59
CA THR A 285 -8.08 -13.99 48.15
C THR A 285 -6.70 -14.22 48.78
N PRO A 286 -6.57 -15.00 49.87
CA PRO A 286 -5.27 -15.26 50.50
C PRO A 286 -4.36 -16.18 49.68
N VAL A 287 -3.05 -15.90 49.68
CA VAL A 287 -2.03 -16.77 49.09
C VAL A 287 -1.77 -17.97 50.00
N VAL A 288 -2.05 -19.18 49.51
CA VAL A 288 -1.74 -20.44 50.22
C VAL A 288 -0.26 -20.80 50.02
N LYS A 289 0.45 -21.01 51.13
CA LYS A 289 1.85 -21.43 51.18
C LYS A 289 1.99 -22.91 50.78
N PRO A 290 2.80 -23.27 49.77
CA PRO A 290 2.92 -24.67 49.35
C PRO A 290 3.74 -25.50 50.36
N THR A 291 3.21 -26.68 50.70
CA THR A 291 3.88 -27.73 51.47
C THR A 291 4.99 -28.38 50.64
N PRO A 292 6.16 -28.73 51.21
CA PRO A 292 7.19 -29.46 50.47
C PRO A 292 6.70 -30.85 50.04
N VAL A 293 6.55 -31.06 48.73
CA VAL A 293 6.25 -32.37 48.15
C VAL A 293 7.52 -33.19 48.11
N VAL A 294 7.50 -34.39 48.70
CA VAL A 294 8.61 -35.33 48.69
C VAL A 294 8.91 -35.76 47.26
N THR A 295 10.15 -35.53 46.80
CA THR A 295 10.60 -35.89 45.44
C THR A 295 10.55 -37.41 45.25
N PRO A 296 9.69 -37.95 44.36
CA PRO A 296 9.76 -39.36 44.00
C PRO A 296 11.00 -39.61 43.15
N THR A 297 11.78 -40.63 43.50
CA THR A 297 12.96 -41.08 42.75
C THR A 297 12.60 -41.29 41.28
N ALA A 298 13.28 -40.58 40.39
CA ALA A 298 12.93 -40.54 38.97
C ALA A 298 13.07 -41.92 38.32
N THR A 299 11.93 -42.56 38.00
CA THR A 299 11.89 -43.70 37.10
C THR A 299 12.50 -43.28 35.75
N PRO A 300 13.41 -44.06 35.14
CA PRO A 300 14.07 -43.68 33.90
C PRO A 300 13.03 -43.45 32.80
N LYS A 301 12.89 -42.19 32.37
CA LYS A 301 11.92 -41.77 31.36
C LYS A 301 12.19 -42.54 30.07
N PRO A 302 11.22 -43.28 29.51
CA PRO A 302 11.45 -44.11 28.32
C PRO A 302 11.98 -43.23 27.19
N LYS A 303 13.10 -43.68 26.59
CA LYS A 303 13.77 -42.99 25.48
C LYS A 303 12.73 -42.72 24.38
N PRO A 304 12.49 -41.45 23.98
CA PRO A 304 11.45 -41.15 23.01
C PRO A 304 11.65 -41.96 21.73
N THR A 305 10.71 -42.84 21.40
CA THR A 305 10.72 -43.58 20.15
C THR A 305 10.70 -42.56 19.02
N ALA A 306 11.72 -42.60 18.16
CA ALA A 306 11.81 -41.66 17.05
C ALA A 306 10.54 -41.77 16.19
N LYS A 307 9.87 -40.64 15.96
CA LYS A 307 8.70 -40.61 15.08
C LYS A 307 9.11 -41.12 13.69
N PRO A 308 8.36 -42.03 13.06
CA PRO A 308 8.67 -42.50 11.71
C PRO A 308 8.89 -41.34 10.75
N GLU A 309 9.89 -41.45 9.87
CA GLU A 309 10.09 -40.46 8.82
C GLU A 309 8.84 -40.44 7.90
N PRO A 310 8.29 -39.26 7.55
CA PRO A 310 7.15 -39.19 6.64
C PRO A 310 7.49 -39.83 5.29
N THR A 311 6.57 -40.65 4.80
CA THR A 311 6.65 -41.27 3.48
C THR A 311 6.72 -40.22 2.37
N LEU A 312 7.20 -40.62 1.19
CA LEU A 312 7.27 -39.74 0.02
C LEU A 312 5.91 -39.11 -0.32
N ASP A 313 4.82 -39.87 -0.19
CA ASP A 313 3.46 -39.42 -0.42
C ASP A 313 3.02 -38.35 0.58
N GLU A 314 3.36 -38.50 1.87
CA GLU A 314 3.09 -37.49 2.90
C GLU A 314 3.92 -36.22 2.68
N LYS A 315 5.17 -36.34 2.22
CA LYS A 315 6.00 -35.19 1.83
C LYS A 315 5.40 -34.46 0.62
N ILE A 316 4.94 -35.20 -0.41
CA ILE A 316 4.24 -34.64 -1.58
C ILE A 316 2.93 -33.96 -1.17
N ALA A 317 2.09 -34.59 -0.34
CA ALA A 317 0.83 -34.02 0.12
C ALA A 317 1.04 -32.76 0.97
N ARG A 318 2.11 -32.72 1.78
CA ARG A 318 2.54 -31.52 2.53
C ARG A 318 2.97 -30.41 1.58
N TYR A 319 3.78 -30.73 0.57
CA TYR A 319 4.19 -29.78 -0.48
C TYR A 319 2.98 -29.20 -1.21
N SER A 320 2.07 -30.04 -1.72
CA SER A 320 0.89 -29.63 -2.48
C SER A 320 -0.06 -28.69 -1.71
N ASN A 321 -0.05 -28.75 -0.38
CA ASN A 321 -0.88 -27.92 0.48
C ASN A 321 -0.11 -26.80 1.21
N SER A 322 1.21 -26.68 0.95
CA SER A 322 2.06 -25.67 1.58
C SER A 322 1.67 -24.25 1.15
N TYR A 323 1.93 -23.28 2.03
CA TYR A 323 1.73 -21.85 1.75
C TYR A 323 2.53 -21.37 0.53
N GLY A 324 3.76 -21.87 0.34
CA GLY A 324 4.58 -21.57 -0.84
C GLY A 324 3.94 -22.07 -2.14
N THR A 325 3.35 -23.28 -2.13
CA THR A 325 2.63 -23.82 -3.29
C THR A 325 1.36 -23.03 -3.59
N GLN A 326 0.60 -22.64 -2.55
CA GLN A 326 -0.58 -21.79 -2.72
C GLN A 326 -0.20 -20.44 -3.35
N LYS A 327 0.83 -19.75 -2.85
CA LYS A 327 1.34 -18.49 -3.42
C LYS A 327 1.85 -18.65 -4.85
N MET A 328 2.54 -19.74 -5.16
CA MET A 328 2.97 -20.05 -6.52
C MET A 328 1.76 -20.20 -7.47
N ILE A 329 0.77 -21.00 -7.08
CA ILE A 329 -0.47 -21.21 -7.86
C ILE A 329 -1.25 -19.91 -8.05
N GLU A 330 -1.43 -19.13 -6.99
CA GLU A 330 -2.10 -17.82 -7.06
C GLU A 330 -1.35 -16.88 -8.01
N ARG A 331 -0.01 -16.83 -7.91
CA ARG A 331 0.80 -16.02 -8.82
C ARG A 331 0.65 -16.48 -10.26
N MET A 332 0.66 -17.78 -10.55
CA MET A 332 0.41 -18.29 -11.91
C MET A 332 -0.95 -17.83 -12.45
N ARG A 333 -2.02 -17.93 -11.63
CA ARG A 333 -3.36 -17.42 -11.98
C ARG A 333 -3.38 -15.92 -12.22
N GLN A 334 -2.57 -15.15 -11.51
CA GLN A 334 -2.43 -13.70 -11.71
C GLN A 334 -1.56 -13.31 -12.92
N THR A 335 -0.67 -14.19 -13.42
CA THR A 335 0.33 -13.82 -14.45
C THR A 335 0.04 -14.37 -15.84
N PHE A 336 -0.73 -15.45 -16.01
CA PHE A 336 -1.02 -16.00 -17.35
C PHE A 336 -1.83 -15.06 -18.24
N THR A 337 -2.54 -14.09 -17.66
CA THR A 337 -3.24 -12.99 -18.35
C THR A 337 -2.39 -11.72 -18.46
N LYS A 338 -1.07 -11.79 -18.24
CA LYS A 338 -0.15 -10.64 -18.27
C LYS A 338 1.04 -10.92 -19.18
N ASN A 339 1.80 -9.87 -19.51
CA ASN A 339 3.06 -10.01 -20.22
C ASN A 339 4.21 -10.01 -19.21
N CYS A 340 4.88 -11.14 -19.02
CA CYS A 340 6.02 -11.25 -18.11
C CYS A 340 7.37 -10.93 -18.79
N SER A 341 8.21 -10.19 -18.07
CA SER A 341 9.67 -10.03 -18.26
C SER A 341 10.42 -10.67 -17.07
N ASP A 342 11.74 -10.59 -17.05
CA ASP A 342 12.56 -10.81 -15.84
C ASP A 342 12.19 -9.85 -14.69
N ARG A 343 11.77 -8.61 -15.02
CA ARG A 343 11.46 -7.55 -14.06
C ARG A 343 10.05 -7.59 -13.46
N GLY A 344 9.17 -8.49 -13.92
CA GLY A 344 7.78 -8.55 -13.44
C GLY A 344 6.79 -9.05 -14.49
N CYS A 345 5.50 -8.93 -14.20
CA CYS A 345 4.42 -9.25 -15.13
C CYS A 345 3.42 -8.10 -15.17
N VAL A 346 3.25 -7.49 -16.35
CA VAL A 346 2.57 -6.21 -16.55
C VAL A 346 1.52 -6.26 -17.66
N GLY A 347 0.62 -5.28 -17.64
CA GLY A 347 -0.50 -5.17 -18.59
C GLY A 347 -1.49 -6.33 -18.50
N THR A 348 -2.30 -6.46 -19.55
CA THR A 348 -3.21 -7.59 -19.75
C THR A 348 -2.96 -8.19 -21.14
N LYS A 349 -3.06 -9.51 -21.26
CA LYS A 349 -3.16 -10.25 -22.51
C LYS A 349 -4.30 -11.26 -22.44
N THR A 350 -4.79 -11.67 -23.60
CA THR A 350 -5.75 -12.77 -23.72
C THR A 350 -5.12 -14.10 -23.30
N ASN A 351 -5.95 -15.14 -23.12
CA ASN A 351 -5.49 -16.49 -22.78
C ASN A 351 -4.88 -17.22 -23.99
N VAL A 352 -3.85 -16.62 -24.59
CA VAL A 352 -3.11 -17.15 -25.74
C VAL A 352 -1.65 -17.41 -25.37
N PRO A 353 -1.02 -18.47 -25.93
CA PRO A 353 0.41 -18.71 -25.78
C PRO A 353 1.24 -17.55 -26.35
N THR A 354 2.31 -17.18 -25.64
CA THR A 354 3.26 -16.12 -26.03
C THR A 354 4.67 -16.64 -26.29
N GLY A 355 4.93 -17.93 -26.01
CA GLY A 355 6.27 -18.53 -26.06
C GLY A 355 7.12 -18.25 -24.81
N ASN A 356 6.55 -17.64 -23.76
CA ASN A 356 7.26 -17.24 -22.53
C ASN A 356 6.90 -18.13 -21.33
N CYS A 357 6.47 -19.37 -21.56
CA CYS A 357 6.05 -20.35 -20.54
C CYS A 357 7.00 -20.41 -19.34
N TRP A 358 8.30 -20.64 -19.57
CA TRP A 358 9.31 -20.74 -18.51
C TRP A 358 9.45 -19.47 -17.67
N ARG A 359 9.26 -18.31 -18.29
CA ARG A 359 9.31 -17.02 -17.58
C ARG A 359 8.13 -16.86 -16.62
N HIS A 360 6.93 -17.26 -17.01
CA HIS A 360 5.75 -17.18 -16.15
C HIS A 360 5.89 -18.14 -14.97
N VAL A 361 6.36 -19.36 -15.21
CA VAL A 361 6.62 -20.36 -14.16
C VAL A 361 7.69 -19.87 -13.16
N LYS A 362 8.76 -19.21 -13.61
CA LYS A 362 9.73 -18.55 -12.70
C LYS A 362 9.08 -17.54 -11.77
N HIS A 363 8.16 -16.70 -12.24
CA HIS A 363 7.40 -15.78 -11.38
C HIS A 363 6.57 -16.51 -10.33
N GLY A 364 5.96 -17.65 -10.67
CA GLY A 364 5.28 -18.52 -9.71
C GLY A 364 6.23 -19.02 -8.62
N ILE A 365 7.37 -19.59 -9.02
CA ILE A 365 8.39 -20.15 -8.12
C ILE A 365 8.95 -19.07 -7.17
N MET A 366 9.21 -17.87 -7.67
CA MET A 366 9.64 -16.73 -6.86
C MET A 366 8.58 -16.35 -5.81
N ALA A 367 7.31 -16.25 -6.20
CA ALA A 367 6.23 -15.93 -5.28
C ALA A 367 6.00 -17.01 -4.21
N GLY A 368 6.26 -18.29 -4.54
CA GLY A 368 6.27 -19.38 -3.58
C GLY A 368 7.49 -19.40 -2.64
N GLY A 369 8.48 -18.52 -2.84
CA GLY A 369 9.72 -18.46 -2.06
C GLY A 369 10.76 -19.53 -2.44
N TYR A 370 10.44 -20.40 -3.41
CA TYR A 370 11.23 -21.59 -3.75
C TYR A 370 12.57 -21.29 -4.44
N ALA A 371 12.74 -20.08 -4.98
CA ALA A 371 14.01 -19.62 -5.57
C ALA A 371 14.90 -18.83 -4.60
N ARG A 372 14.46 -18.54 -3.38
CA ARG A 372 15.07 -17.51 -2.52
C ARG A 372 16.55 -17.77 -2.21
N VAL A 373 16.89 -18.95 -1.71
CA VAL A 373 18.27 -19.32 -1.33
C VAL A 373 19.20 -19.30 -2.56
N TYR A 374 18.76 -19.89 -3.67
CA TYR A 374 19.48 -19.85 -4.95
C TYR A 374 19.78 -18.42 -5.44
N MET A 375 18.81 -17.51 -5.32
CA MET A 375 18.97 -16.10 -5.70
C MET A 375 19.90 -15.32 -4.76
N GLU A 376 19.77 -15.52 -3.45
CA GLU A 376 20.63 -14.92 -2.42
C GLU A 376 22.09 -15.34 -2.59
N ASP A 377 22.36 -16.65 -2.75
CA ASP A 377 23.69 -17.22 -2.94
C ASP A 377 24.40 -16.71 -4.19
N LEU A 378 23.66 -16.58 -5.30
CA LEU A 378 24.20 -16.13 -6.58
C LEU A 378 24.18 -14.61 -6.75
N LYS A 379 23.58 -13.88 -5.80
CA LYS A 379 23.40 -12.41 -5.85
C LYS A 379 22.67 -11.94 -7.11
N ILE A 380 21.57 -12.63 -7.44
CA ILE A 380 20.72 -12.35 -8.61
C ILE A 380 19.28 -12.09 -8.20
N ASP A 381 18.64 -11.09 -8.80
CA ASP A 381 17.27 -10.68 -8.45
C ASP A 381 16.17 -11.52 -9.15
N TYR A 382 16.57 -12.42 -10.05
CA TYR A 382 15.68 -13.25 -10.84
C TYR A 382 16.33 -14.61 -11.10
N PRO A 383 15.59 -15.75 -11.11
CA PRO A 383 16.16 -17.06 -11.36
C PRO A 383 16.81 -17.13 -12.74
N TYR A 384 18.14 -17.05 -12.78
CA TYR A 384 18.90 -17.24 -14.00
C TYR A 384 18.88 -18.72 -14.40
N THR A 385 18.90 -19.00 -15.69
CA THR A 385 19.20 -20.34 -16.22
C THR A 385 20.18 -20.13 -17.36
N ARG A 386 21.20 -21.01 -17.48
CA ARG A 386 22.21 -20.93 -18.55
C ARG A 386 21.56 -20.88 -19.94
N THR A 387 20.39 -21.49 -20.08
CA THR A 387 19.57 -21.46 -21.28
C THR A 387 18.21 -20.81 -21.02
N ALA A 388 17.63 -20.16 -22.04
CA ALA A 388 16.27 -19.60 -21.97
C ALA A 388 15.15 -20.63 -22.26
N SER A 389 15.51 -21.87 -22.63
CA SER A 389 14.55 -22.87 -23.12
C SER A 389 13.95 -23.70 -21.98
N ALA A 390 12.62 -23.82 -21.96
CA ALA A 390 11.86 -24.55 -20.96
C ALA A 390 12.33 -26.01 -20.75
N LYS A 391 12.69 -26.73 -21.81
CA LYS A 391 13.16 -28.13 -21.72
C LYS A 391 14.40 -28.35 -20.84
N TYR A 392 15.18 -27.30 -20.57
CA TYR A 392 16.37 -27.39 -19.71
C TYR A 392 16.10 -26.92 -18.26
N ALA A 393 14.89 -26.43 -17.95
CA ALA A 393 14.52 -25.93 -16.61
C ALA A 393 14.78 -26.94 -15.48
N GLY A 394 14.62 -28.24 -15.76
CA GLY A 394 14.97 -29.33 -14.86
C GLY A 394 16.43 -29.26 -14.42
N ARG A 395 17.33 -29.60 -15.34
CA ARG A 395 18.78 -29.64 -15.12
C ARG A 395 19.38 -28.29 -14.73
N ASP A 396 18.94 -27.19 -15.35
CA ASP A 396 19.55 -25.86 -15.19
C ASP A 396 19.06 -25.10 -13.95
N PHE A 397 18.00 -25.58 -13.26
CA PHE A 397 17.43 -24.89 -12.08
C PHE A 397 16.81 -25.83 -11.04
N PHE A 398 15.83 -26.68 -11.40
CA PHE A 398 15.11 -27.48 -10.38
C PHE A 398 15.99 -28.50 -9.67
N GLU A 399 16.89 -29.13 -10.41
CA GLU A 399 17.84 -30.13 -9.91
C GLU A 399 19.13 -29.50 -9.34
N ASP A 400 19.23 -28.17 -9.31
CA ASP A 400 20.30 -27.47 -8.59
C ASP A 400 20.11 -27.68 -7.07
N PRO A 401 21.11 -28.16 -6.32
CA PRO A 401 20.98 -28.44 -4.88
C PRO A 401 20.50 -27.25 -4.03
N LYS A 402 20.74 -26.00 -4.47
CA LYS A 402 20.32 -24.78 -3.76
C LYS A 402 18.83 -24.46 -3.94
N VAL A 403 18.19 -25.05 -4.95
CA VAL A 403 16.73 -25.03 -5.15
C VAL A 403 16.13 -26.32 -4.59
N GLY A 404 16.71 -27.46 -4.97
CA GLY A 404 16.45 -28.78 -4.41
C GLY A 404 15.02 -29.27 -4.64
N PHE A 405 14.52 -29.24 -5.87
CA PHE A 405 13.29 -29.95 -6.23
C PHE A 405 13.62 -31.39 -6.61
N THR A 406 12.73 -32.30 -6.25
CA THR A 406 12.80 -33.71 -6.65
C THR A 406 11.99 -33.93 -7.93
N ASN A 407 12.62 -34.53 -8.93
CA ASN A 407 11.93 -35.00 -10.14
C ASN A 407 11.29 -36.37 -9.86
N LEU A 408 9.97 -36.44 -9.73
CA LEU A 408 9.27 -37.69 -9.40
C LEU A 408 9.48 -38.78 -10.46
N LEU A 409 9.70 -38.42 -11.73
CA LEU A 409 9.97 -39.40 -12.79
C LEU A 409 11.31 -40.13 -12.63
N LYS A 410 12.21 -39.63 -11.77
CA LYS A 410 13.46 -40.32 -11.37
C LYS A 410 13.28 -41.25 -10.16
N THR A 411 12.08 -41.32 -9.58
CA THR A 411 11.77 -42.21 -8.45
C THR A 411 11.04 -43.46 -8.95
N GLU A 412 11.39 -44.64 -8.43
CA GLU A 412 10.88 -45.92 -8.92
C GLU A 412 9.34 -46.01 -8.89
N LYS A 413 8.71 -45.45 -7.85
CA LYS A 413 7.25 -45.39 -7.69
C LYS A 413 6.54 -44.55 -8.76
N TYR A 414 7.19 -43.50 -9.26
CA TYR A 414 6.55 -42.48 -10.11
C TYR A 414 7.18 -42.33 -11.50
N LYS A 415 8.12 -43.21 -11.89
CA LYS A 415 8.76 -43.19 -13.22
C LYS A 415 7.79 -43.23 -14.42
N ASN A 416 6.61 -43.83 -14.23
CA ASN A 416 5.56 -43.96 -15.23
C ASN A 416 4.39 -42.97 -15.03
N MET A 417 4.54 -41.96 -14.16
CA MET A 417 3.51 -40.96 -13.90
C MET A 417 3.22 -40.11 -15.14
N SER A 418 1.94 -39.96 -15.50
CA SER A 418 1.55 -39.02 -16.57
C SER A 418 1.48 -37.58 -16.05
N SER A 419 1.51 -36.61 -16.96
CA SER A 419 1.29 -35.18 -16.68
C SER A 419 -0.06 -34.91 -15.98
N LYS A 420 -1.07 -35.75 -16.23
CA LYS A 420 -2.38 -35.70 -15.60
C LYS A 420 -2.34 -36.16 -14.14
N ASP A 421 -1.52 -37.16 -13.81
CA ASP A 421 -1.45 -37.79 -12.48
C ASP A 421 -0.50 -37.05 -11.53
N ALA A 422 0.23 -36.04 -12.02
CA ALA A 422 1.08 -35.19 -11.22
C ALA A 422 0.32 -34.54 -10.04
N PRO A 423 0.97 -34.30 -8.88
CA PRO A 423 0.32 -33.68 -7.73
C PRO A 423 0.10 -32.17 -7.95
N LYS A 424 -0.89 -31.60 -7.26
CA LYS A 424 -1.16 -30.15 -7.25
C LYS A 424 0.10 -29.38 -6.83
N GLY A 425 0.45 -28.34 -7.59
CA GLY A 425 1.66 -27.55 -7.40
C GLY A 425 2.89 -28.06 -8.16
N ALA A 426 2.89 -29.29 -8.67
CA ALA A 426 4.04 -29.79 -9.43
C ALA A 426 4.32 -28.94 -10.67
N VAL A 427 5.61 -28.71 -10.94
CA VAL A 427 6.05 -28.12 -12.20
C VAL A 427 6.33 -29.23 -13.21
N LEU A 428 5.66 -29.17 -14.35
CA LEU A 428 5.75 -30.15 -15.44
C LEU A 428 6.66 -29.58 -16.52
N VAL A 429 7.75 -30.27 -16.86
CA VAL A 429 8.70 -29.85 -17.90
C VAL A 429 8.62 -30.82 -19.08
N TYR A 430 8.53 -30.27 -20.29
CA TYR A 430 8.38 -31.03 -21.53
C TYR A 430 9.49 -30.73 -22.53
N GLU A 431 9.95 -31.77 -23.21
CA GLU A 431 10.80 -31.65 -24.40
C GLU A 431 9.96 -31.55 -25.69
N GLY A 432 10.64 -31.62 -26.83
CA GLY A 432 10.05 -31.43 -28.15
C GLY A 432 9.87 -29.96 -28.55
N GLY A 433 9.73 -29.71 -29.84
CA GLY A 433 9.86 -28.37 -30.44
C GLY A 433 11.23 -27.72 -30.18
N LYS A 434 11.41 -26.46 -30.61
CA LYS A 434 12.69 -25.75 -30.46
C LYS A 434 13.10 -25.56 -28.99
N HIS A 435 12.14 -25.15 -28.14
CA HIS A 435 12.41 -24.68 -26.77
C HIS A 435 11.79 -25.53 -25.64
N GLY A 436 11.05 -26.60 -25.94
CA GLY A 436 10.25 -27.32 -24.93
C GLY A 436 8.98 -26.57 -24.53
N HIS A 437 8.41 -26.96 -23.38
CA HIS A 437 7.34 -26.27 -22.66
C HIS A 437 7.49 -26.50 -21.16
N VAL A 438 6.86 -25.67 -20.33
CA VAL A 438 6.81 -25.86 -18.87
C VAL A 438 5.58 -25.18 -18.28
N GLU A 439 4.92 -25.84 -17.33
CA GLU A 439 3.69 -25.36 -16.69
C GLU A 439 3.55 -25.87 -15.25
N VAL A 440 2.65 -25.29 -14.49
CA VAL A 440 2.31 -25.71 -13.12
C VAL A 440 0.91 -26.34 -13.13
N LYS A 441 0.76 -27.52 -12.54
CA LYS A 441 -0.57 -28.10 -12.28
C LYS A 441 -1.21 -27.39 -11.08
N THR A 442 -2.13 -26.48 -11.34
CA THR A 442 -2.76 -25.62 -10.32
C THR A 442 -4.03 -26.21 -9.69
N SER A 443 -4.67 -27.15 -10.38
CA SER A 443 -5.71 -28.05 -9.84
C SER A 443 -5.79 -29.31 -10.70
N ASP A 444 -6.74 -30.21 -10.43
CA ASP A 444 -6.95 -31.42 -11.23
C ASP A 444 -7.39 -31.14 -12.68
N LYS A 445 -7.91 -29.93 -12.94
CA LYS A 445 -8.42 -29.48 -14.24
C LYS A 445 -7.89 -28.10 -14.64
N GLU A 446 -6.72 -27.68 -14.14
CA GLU A 446 -6.13 -26.38 -14.46
C GLU A 446 -4.59 -26.46 -14.49
N TYR A 447 -4.03 -26.18 -15.66
CA TYR A 447 -2.59 -26.19 -15.95
C TYR A 447 -2.23 -24.80 -16.45
N ILE A 448 -1.21 -24.17 -15.87
CA ILE A 448 -0.86 -22.78 -16.15
C ILE A 448 0.62 -22.62 -16.48
N SER A 449 0.89 -21.98 -17.61
CA SER A 449 2.21 -21.57 -18.10
C SER A 449 2.19 -20.05 -18.36
N ASP A 450 2.50 -19.62 -19.58
CA ASP A 450 2.15 -18.30 -20.10
C ASP A 450 0.71 -18.23 -20.64
N PHE A 451 -0.07 -19.30 -20.49
CA PHE A 451 -1.51 -19.38 -20.71
C PHE A 451 -2.10 -20.46 -19.80
N ARG A 452 -3.43 -20.55 -19.73
CA ARG A 452 -4.18 -21.53 -18.93
C ARG A 452 -4.92 -22.51 -19.84
N GLU A 453 -4.76 -23.81 -19.58
CA GLU A 453 -5.55 -24.89 -20.17
C GLU A 453 -6.18 -25.78 -19.09
N SER A 454 -7.21 -26.54 -19.48
CA SER A 454 -7.88 -27.53 -18.62
C SER A 454 -7.21 -28.91 -18.62
N HIS A 455 -6.23 -29.09 -19.50
CA HIS A 455 -5.46 -30.32 -19.72
C HIS A 455 -3.96 -29.96 -19.76
N PRO A 456 -3.06 -30.90 -19.44
CA PRO A 456 -1.63 -30.68 -19.62
C PRO A 456 -1.27 -30.56 -21.10
N ILE A 457 -0.19 -29.84 -21.42
CA ILE A 457 0.12 -29.49 -22.81
C ILE A 457 0.31 -30.71 -23.72
N ASP A 458 0.81 -31.83 -23.17
CA ASP A 458 1.04 -33.08 -23.90
C ASP A 458 -0.24 -33.89 -24.12
N ALA A 459 -1.36 -33.53 -23.51
CA ALA A 459 -2.66 -34.17 -23.74
C ALA A 459 -3.62 -33.31 -24.59
N SER A 460 -3.43 -31.97 -24.61
CA SER A 460 -4.48 -31.02 -25.00
C SER A 460 -4.94 -31.08 -26.45
N ASN A 461 -4.10 -31.51 -27.39
CA ASN A 461 -4.53 -31.87 -28.75
C ASN A 461 -3.62 -32.93 -29.40
N PRO A 462 -4.05 -33.60 -30.49
CA PRO A 462 -3.29 -34.68 -31.13
C PRO A 462 -1.88 -34.28 -31.59
N TYR A 463 -1.70 -33.05 -32.10
CA TYR A 463 -0.40 -32.55 -32.51
C TYR A 463 0.54 -32.36 -31.31
N ARG A 464 0.02 -31.90 -30.16
CA ARG A 464 0.84 -31.79 -28.95
C ARG A 464 1.21 -33.14 -28.35
N ARG A 465 0.31 -34.13 -28.38
CA ARG A 465 0.59 -35.51 -27.92
C ARG A 465 1.79 -36.15 -28.60
N THR A 466 2.01 -35.87 -29.88
CA THR A 466 3.15 -36.42 -30.64
C THR A 466 4.39 -35.52 -30.61
N THR A 467 4.24 -34.22 -30.30
CA THR A 467 5.36 -33.25 -30.33
C THR A 467 5.85 -32.78 -28.97
N ARG A 468 5.18 -33.14 -27.87
CA ARG A 468 5.57 -32.85 -26.49
C ARG A 468 5.71 -34.16 -25.72
N LYS A 469 6.83 -34.32 -25.03
CA LYS A 469 7.10 -35.45 -24.14
C LYS A 469 7.46 -34.92 -22.76
N LEU A 470 6.76 -35.39 -21.73
CA LEU A 470 7.06 -35.07 -20.34
C LEU A 470 8.44 -35.63 -19.97
N ILE A 471 9.32 -34.78 -19.42
CA ILE A 471 10.69 -35.13 -18.99
C ILE A 471 10.96 -34.82 -17.52
N GLY A 472 10.00 -34.23 -16.81
CA GLY A 472 10.07 -34.16 -15.36
C GLY A 472 8.82 -33.60 -14.70
N VAL A 473 8.58 -34.08 -13.49
CA VAL A 473 7.50 -33.65 -12.58
C VAL A 473 8.19 -33.23 -11.28
N TYR A 474 8.34 -31.92 -11.09
CA TYR A 474 9.18 -31.36 -10.02
C TYR A 474 8.33 -30.91 -8.83
N VAL A 475 8.70 -31.36 -7.63
CA VAL A 475 8.09 -30.99 -6.34
C VAL A 475 9.17 -30.62 -5.31
N LYS A 476 8.83 -29.85 -4.28
CA LYS A 476 9.76 -29.48 -3.18
C LYS A 476 9.37 -30.22 -1.89
N ILE A 477 10.04 -31.34 -1.62
CA ILE A 477 9.66 -32.31 -0.56
C ILE A 477 10.60 -32.32 0.66
N ASP A 478 11.67 -31.53 0.61
CA ASP A 478 12.67 -31.34 1.67
C ASP A 478 12.49 -29.98 2.36
#